data_AF-A0A7W1KFH1-F1
#
_entry.id   AF-A0A7W1KFH1-F1
#
_cell.length_a   1.000
_cell.length_b   1.000
_cell.length_c   1.000
_cell.angle_alpha   90.00
_cell.angle_beta   90.00
_cell.angle_gamma   90.00
#
_symmetry.space_group_name_H-M   'P 1'
#
loop_
_entity.id
_entity.type
_entity.pdbx_description
1 polymer ?
#
loop_
_entity_poly.entity_id
_entity_poly.type
_entity_poly.pdbx_seq_one_letter_code
_entity_poly.pdbx_strand_id
1 'polypeptide(L)' 'IKRLEKLEEISYSFSGVKKAYALQAGREVRVIVEEDFLDDEKAAFLARDLARKIEQEMAFPGQIKVNVIREKRTIEYAK' A
#
# COMPACT_ATOMS: atom_id res chain seq x y z
N ILE A 1 -14.04 9.56 -6.76
CA ILE A 1 -12.86 9.38 -7.65
C ILE A 1 -11.63 10.04 -7.03
N LYS A 2 -11.55 11.38 -6.96
CA LYS A 2 -10.40 12.13 -6.38
C LYS A 2 -9.81 11.62 -5.05
N ARG A 3 -10.62 11.06 -4.14
CA ARG A 3 -10.14 10.54 -2.85
C ARG A 3 -9.41 9.20 -2.96
N LEU A 4 -9.89 8.30 -3.83
CA LEU A 4 -9.26 6.99 -4.04
C LEU A 4 -7.91 7.17 -4.72
N GLU A 5 -7.87 8.04 -5.72
CA GLU A 5 -6.65 8.43 -6.42
C GLU A 5 -5.63 9.02 -5.44
N LYS A 6 -6.06 9.88 -4.51
CA LYS A 6 -5.15 10.45 -3.49
C LYS A 6 -4.59 9.39 -2.54
N LEU A 7 -5.39 8.39 -2.12
CA LEU A 7 -4.89 7.27 -1.30
C LEU A 7 -3.83 6.46 -2.03
N GLU A 8 -4.05 6.20 -3.32
CA GLU A 8 -3.09 5.50 -4.16
C GLU A 8 -1.83 6.33 -4.38
N GLU A 9 -1.96 7.63 -4.65
CA GLU A 9 -0.85 8.57 -4.81
C GLU A 9 0.03 8.65 -3.56
N ILE A 10 -0.58 8.82 -2.37
CA ILE A 10 0.15 8.80 -1.09
C ILE A 10 0.92 7.48 -0.97
N SER A 11 0.31 6.35 -1.35
CA SER A 11 0.94 5.04 -1.25
C SER A 11 2.11 4.88 -2.22
N TYR A 12 1.97 5.33 -3.47
CA TYR A 12 3.04 5.32 -4.46
C TYR A 12 4.21 6.25 -4.12
N SER A 13 4.01 7.23 -3.22
CA SER A 13 5.11 8.10 -2.75
C SER A 13 6.14 7.39 -1.87
N PHE A 14 5.86 6.17 -1.41
CA PHE A 14 6.79 5.38 -0.59
C PHE A 14 7.66 4.47 -1.44
N SER A 15 8.94 4.42 -1.12
CA SER A 15 9.92 3.54 -1.77
C SER A 15 9.57 2.07 -1.57
N GLY A 16 9.71 1.27 -2.63
CA GLY A 16 9.46 -0.19 -2.59
C GLY A 16 8.00 -0.58 -2.81
N VAL A 17 7.09 0.39 -2.96
CA VAL A 17 5.71 0.13 -3.39
C VAL A 17 5.67 -0.15 -4.88
N LYS A 18 5.27 -1.38 -5.24
CA LYS A 18 5.08 -1.80 -6.64
C LYS A 18 3.69 -1.47 -7.14
N LYS A 19 2.68 -1.72 -6.31
CA LYS A 19 1.27 -1.46 -6.62
C LYS A 19 0.52 -0.99 -5.39
N ALA A 20 -0.41 -0.07 -5.56
CA ALA A 20 -1.31 0.37 -4.51
C ALA A 20 -2.75 0.41 -5.05
N TYR A 21 -3.69 -0.04 -4.23
CA TYR A 21 -5.11 -0.13 -4.57
C TYR A 21 -5.97 0.39 -3.42
N ALA A 22 -6.85 1.35 -3.72
CA ALA A 22 -7.90 1.75 -2.78
C ALA A 22 -9.12 0.83 -2.92
N LEU A 23 -9.44 0.09 -1.86
CA LEU A 23 -10.50 -0.92 -1.79
C LEU A 23 -11.66 -0.44 -0.89
N GLN A 24 -12.80 -1.13 -0.98
CA GLN A 24 -13.97 -0.90 -0.11
C GLN A 24 -14.38 0.59 -0.02
N ALA A 25 -14.47 1.26 -1.17
CA ALA A 25 -14.77 2.69 -1.25
C ALA A 25 -13.79 3.60 -0.47
N GLY A 26 -12.53 3.18 -0.32
CA GLY A 26 -11.46 3.95 0.32
C GLY A 26 -11.29 3.66 1.82
N ARG A 27 -11.90 2.60 2.34
CA ARG A 27 -11.72 2.14 3.73
C ARG A 27 -10.60 1.10 3.91
N GLU A 28 -10.05 0.60 2.82
CA GLU A 28 -8.84 -0.22 2.84
C GLU A 28 -7.91 0.30 1.74
N VAL A 29 -6.62 0.41 2.05
CA VAL A 29 -5.57 0.56 1.04
C VAL A 29 -4.70 -0.68 1.09
N ARG A 30 -4.54 -1.32 -0.07
CA ARG A 30 -3.69 -2.49 -0.23
C ARG A 30 -2.46 -2.12 -1.05
N VAL A 31 -1.31 -2.36 -0.46
CA VAL A 31 0.00 -2.02 -1.02
C VAL A 31 0.76 -3.31 -1.25
N ILE A 32 1.24 -3.51 -2.47
CA ILE A 32 2.07 -4.65 -2.85
C ILE A 32 3.51 -4.15 -2.95
N VAL A 33 4.41 -4.83 -2.25
CA VAL A 33 5.84 -4.51 -2.26
C VAL A 33 6.66 -5.66 -2.85
N GLU A 34 7.77 -5.31 -3.47
CA GLU A 34 8.74 -6.31 -3.95
C GLU A 34 9.54 -6.90 -2.79
N GLU A 35 9.63 -8.22 -2.75
CA GLU A 35 10.33 -8.93 -1.67
C GLU A 35 11.83 -8.66 -1.62
N ASP A 36 12.45 -8.34 -2.77
CA ASP A 36 13.90 -8.17 -2.89
C ASP A 36 14.39 -6.89 -2.19
N PHE A 37 13.50 -5.91 -2.00
CA PHE A 37 13.83 -4.59 -1.44
C PHE A 37 13.38 -4.39 0.01
N LEU A 38 12.42 -5.19 0.49
CA LEU A 38 11.79 -5.04 1.79
C LEU A 38 11.73 -6.37 2.54
N ASP A 39 12.37 -6.40 3.72
CA ASP A 39 12.19 -7.46 4.71
C ASP A 39 10.88 -7.26 5.49
N ASP A 40 10.50 -8.25 6.30
CA ASP A 40 9.24 -8.22 7.04
C ASP A 40 9.16 -7.03 8.03
N GLU A 41 10.30 -6.64 8.61
CA GLU A 41 10.36 -5.53 9.55
C GLU A 41 10.12 -4.20 8.85
N LYS A 42 10.78 -3.94 7.72
CA LYS A 42 10.56 -2.74 6.92
C LYS A 42 9.15 -2.69 6.33
N ALA A 43 8.56 -3.84 5.97
CA ALA A 43 7.17 -3.88 5.51
C ALA A 43 6.19 -3.46 6.64
N ALA A 44 6.46 -3.85 7.88
CA ALA A 44 5.69 -3.41 9.04
C ALA A 44 5.86 -1.90 9.31
N PHE A 45 7.08 -1.38 9.20
CA PHE A 45 7.33 0.06 9.28
C PHE A 45 6.60 0.84 8.19
N LEU A 46 6.69 0.36 6.94
CA LEU A 46 5.98 0.96 5.81
C LEU A 46 4.48 1.03 6.07
N ALA A 47 3.85 -0.05 6.55
CA ALA A 47 2.43 -0.05 6.88
C ALA A 47 2.08 1.03 7.91
N ARG A 48 2.91 1.19 8.95
CA ARG A 48 2.72 2.18 10.01
C ARG A 48 2.88 3.61 9.52
N ASP A 49 3.91 3.87 8.71
CA ASP A 49 4.18 5.21 8.19
C ASP A 49 3.16 5.62 7.13
N LEU A 50 2.70 4.68 6.31
CA LEU A 50 1.63 4.89 5.34
C LEU A 50 0.32 5.23 6.04
N ALA A 51 -0.04 4.52 7.12
CA ALA A 51 -1.21 4.84 7.94
C ALA A 51 -1.13 6.27 8.52
N ARG A 52 0.02 6.65 9.08
CA ARG A 52 0.25 8.01 9.63
C ARG A 52 0.15 9.09 8.56
N LYS A 53 0.75 8.88 7.39
CA LYS A 53 0.73 9.86 6.30
C LYS A 53 -0.69 10.05 5.75
N ILE A 54 -1.46 8.96 5.62
CA ILE A 54 -2.86 9.03 5.23
C ILE A 54 -3.68 9.82 6.25
N GLU A 55 -3.48 9.57 7.55
CA GLU A 55 -4.15 10.30 8.64
C GLU A 55 -3.85 11.81 8.59
N GLN A 56 -2.62 12.19 8.26
CA GLN A 56 -2.20 13.60 8.17
C GLN A 56 -2.74 14.31 6.91
N GLU A 57 -2.73 13.64 5.77
CA GLU A 57 -3.04 14.26 4.48
C GLU A 57 -4.52 14.14 4.05
N MET A 58 -5.28 13.30 4.74
CA MET A 58 -6.69 13.03 4.43
C MET A 58 -7.54 12.99 5.70
N ALA A 59 -8.49 13.92 5.81
CA ALA A 59 -9.55 13.81 6.79
C ALA A 59 -10.55 12.73 6.37
N PHE A 60 -10.56 11.59 7.08
CA PHE A 60 -11.48 10.49 6.82
C PHE A 60 -12.30 10.17 8.08
N PRO A 61 -13.65 10.12 8.00
CA PRO A 61 -14.45 9.69 9.14
C PRO A 61 -14.28 8.17 9.34
N GLY A 62 -13.69 7.80 10.46
CA GLY A 62 -13.43 6.41 10.83
C GLY A 62 -12.00 5.96 10.53
N GLN A 63 -11.79 4.65 10.51
CA GLN A 63 -10.47 4.05 10.30
C GLN A 63 -10.31 3.58 8.86
N ILE A 64 -9.10 3.75 8.33
CA ILE A 64 -8.67 3.16 7.06
C ILE A 64 -7.73 2.01 7.39
N LYS A 65 -8.03 0.83 6.86
CA LYS A 65 -7.16 -0.34 6.99
C LYS A 65 -6.00 -0.24 6.00
N VAL A 66 -4.77 -0.29 6.49
CA VAL A 66 -3.57 -0.39 5.65
C VAL A 66 -3.12 -1.85 5.61
N ASN A 67 -3.03 -2.42 4.41
CA ASN A 67 -2.61 -3.79 4.19
C ASN A 67 -1.40 -3.83 3.26
N VAL A 68 -0.23 -4.15 3.81
CA VAL A 68 1.00 -4.30 3.04
C VAL A 68 1.24 -5.78 2.80
N ILE A 69 1.35 -6.16 1.53
CA ILE A 69 1.58 -7.53 1.08
C ILE A 69 2.93 -7.58 0.39
N ARG A 70 3.84 -8.38 0.94
CA ARG A 70 5.10 -8.71 0.28
C ARG A 70 4.86 -9.86 -0.70
N GLU A 71 5.24 -9.67 -1.96
CA GLU A 71 4.90 -10.61 -3.03
C GLU A 71 6.13 -11.02 -3.84
N LYS A 72 6.38 -12.33 -3.92
CA LYS A 72 7.23 -12.95 -4.95
C LYS A 72 6.35 -13.44 -6.09
N ARG A 73 6.70 -13.09 -7.33
CA ARG A 73 6.10 -13.72 -8.52
C ARG A 73 7.19 -14.42 -9.32
N THR A 74 7.09 -15.74 -9.41
CA THR A 74 7.87 -16.55 -10.35
C THR A 74 6.94 -16.97 -11.49
N ILE A 75 7.36 -16.74 -12.73
CA ILE A 75 6.57 -17.06 -13.93
C ILE A 75 7.43 -17.97 -14.80
N GLU A 76 6.92 -19.15 -15.13
CA GLU A 76 7.52 -20.08 -16.09
C GLU A 76 6.50 -20.44 -17.18
N TYR A 77 7.01 -20.70 -18.37
CA TYR A 77 6.20 -21.06 -19.52
C TYR A 77 6.60 -22.47 -19.99
N ALA A 78 5.63 -23.38 -19.99
CA ALA A 78 5.78 -24.66 -20.66
C ALA A 78 5.29 -24.55 -22.11
N LYS A 79 5.89 -25.32 -23.01
CA LYS A 79 5.41 -25.49 -24.38
C LYS A 79 4.63 -26.78 -24.51
#